data_AF-A0A6C1NTB6-F1
#
_entry.id   AF-A0A6C1NTB6-F1
#
_cell.length_a   1.000
_cell.length_b   1.000
_cell.length_c   1.000
_cell.angle_alpha   90.00
_cell.angle_beta   90.00
_cell.angle_gamma   90.00
#
_symmetry.space_group_name_H-M   'P 1'
#
loop_
_entity.id
_entity.type
_entity.pdbx_description
1 polymer ?
#
loop_
_entity_poly.entity_id
_entity_poly.type
_entity_poly.pdbx_seq_one_letter_code
_entity_poly.pdbx_strand_id
1 'polypeptide(L)' 'YRIGDSFTNILTPLLPYYPLVIIFAQKYEKDIGLGTLISAMLPYSVVFALTAIPLLVLWIFFGLPMGPGAPLEYIP' A
#
# COMPACT_ATOMS: atom_id res chain seq x y z
N TYR A 1 -10.83 -3.03 0.39
CA TYR A 1 -9.99 -4.10 -0.19
C TYR A 1 -8.74 -3.53 -0.86
N ARG A 2 -8.83 -2.91 -2.05
CA ARG A 2 -7.67 -2.43 -2.84
C ARG A 2 -6.68 -1.54 -2.08
N ILE A 3 -7.19 -0.54 -1.35
CA ILE A 3 -6.35 0.36 -0.56
C ILE A 3 -5.60 -0.41 0.53
N GLY A 4 -6.31 -1.28 1.25
CA GLY A 4 -5.74 -2.14 2.29
C GLY A 4 -4.56 -2.97 1.78
N ASP A 5 -4.77 -3.69 0.69
CA ASP A 5 -3.74 -4.51 0.05
C ASP A 5 -2.49 -3.69 -0.34
N SER A 6 -2.71 -2.48 -0.88
CA SER A 6 -1.63 -1.65 -1.43
C SER A 6 -0.59 -1.22 -0.39
N PHE A 7 -1.00 -0.79 0.81
CA PHE A 7 -0.06 -0.27 1.80
C PHE A 7 0.57 -1.35 2.68
N THR A 8 -0.07 -2.51 2.82
CA THR A 8 0.46 -3.64 3.63
C THR A 8 1.44 -4.50 2.84
N ASN A 9 1.34 -4.52 1.51
CA ASN A 9 2.24 -5.32 0.67
C ASN A 9 3.71 -4.94 0.90
N ILE A 10 4.04 -3.65 0.99
CA ILE A 10 5.44 -3.22 1.18
C ILE A 10 6.05 -3.75 2.50
N LEU A 11 5.21 -4.03 3.51
CA LEU A 11 5.66 -4.54 4.81
C LEU A 11 5.72 -6.07 4.88
N THR A 12 5.22 -6.77 3.86
CA THR A 12 5.02 -8.22 3.93
C THR A 12 6.28 -8.96 3.45
N PRO A 13 6.99 -9.67 4.34
CA PRO A 13 8.21 -10.41 3.97
C PRO A 13 7.92 -11.64 3.11
N LEU A 14 6.66 -12.09 3.07
CA LEU A 14 6.22 -13.31 2.39
C LEU A 14 5.93 -13.10 0.90
N LEU A 15 6.06 -11.86 0.40
CA LEU A 15 5.86 -11.60 -1.02
C LEU A 15 6.96 -12.29 -1.84
N PRO A 16 6.62 -13.01 -2.93
CA PRO A 16 7.60 -13.75 -3.72
C PRO A 16 8.76 -12.91 -4.26
N TYR A 17 8.54 -11.59 -4.44
CA TYR A 17 9.55 -10.65 -4.91
C TYR A 17 10.40 -10.02 -3.80
N TYR A 18 10.09 -10.24 -2.53
CA TYR A 18 10.80 -9.62 -1.41
C TYR A 18 12.31 -9.95 -1.37
N PRO A 19 12.75 -11.21 -1.61
CA PRO A 19 14.18 -11.52 -1.68
C PRO A 19 14.93 -10.72 -2.75
N LEU A 20 14.28 -10.45 -3.89
CA LEU A 20 14.85 -9.64 -4.96
C LEU A 20 15.05 -8.19 -4.50
N VAL A 21 14.09 -7.62 -3.76
CA VAL A 21 14.20 -6.27 -3.19
C VAL A 21 15.36 -6.18 -2.21
N ILE A 22 15.54 -7.17 -1.33
CA ILE A 22 16.68 -7.22 -0.41
C ILE A 22 18.00 -7.24 -1.18
N ILE A 23 18.14 -8.09 -2.21
CA ILE A 23 19.38 -8.18 -3.01
C ILE A 23 19.70 -6.82 -3.65
N PHE A 24 18.69 -6.11 -4.17
CA PHE A 24 18.90 -4.77 -4.71
C PHE A 24 19.28 -3.74 -3.64
N ALA A 25 18.70 -3.82 -2.45
CA ALA A 25 19.07 -2.94 -1.34
C ALA A 25 20.50 -3.23 -0.83
N GLN A 26 20.90 -4.51 -0.78
CA GLN A 26 22.24 -4.96 -0.39
C GLN A 26 23.34 -4.46 -1.33
N LYS A 27 23.00 -4.07 -2.56
CA LYS A 27 23.94 -3.40 -3.49
C LYS A 27 24.40 -2.03 -2.95
N TYR A 28 23.56 -1.34 -2.19
CA TYR A 28 23.84 -0.01 -1.63
C TYR A 28 24.26 -0.07 -0.15
N GLU A 29 23.64 -0.97 0.63
CA GLU A 29 23.90 -1.16 2.05
C GLU A 29 24.06 -2.65 2.37
N LYS A 30 25.30 -3.12 2.52
CA LYS A 30 25.61 -4.56 2.64
C LYS A 30 24.99 -5.22 3.87
N ASP A 31 24.80 -4.46 4.95
CA ASP A 31 24.27 -4.96 6.23
C ASP A 31 22.74 -4.86 6.32
N ILE A 32 22.06 -4.45 5.23
CA ILE A 32 20.60 -4.35 5.25
C ILE A 32 19.96 -5.74 5.39
N GLY A 33 19.20 -5.90 6.47
CA GLY A 33 18.43 -7.11 6.76
C GLY A 33 16.94 -6.92 6.50
N LEU A 34 16.18 -8.01 6.67
CA LEU A 34 14.74 -8.00 6.51
C LEU A 34 14.06 -6.93 7.38
N GLY A 35 14.36 -6.93 8.68
CA GLY A 35 13.76 -6.01 9.64
C GLY A 35 14.15 -4.55 9.39
N THR A 36 15.38 -4.29 8.95
CA THR A 36 15.85 -2.94 8.59
C THR A 36 15.05 -2.39 7.41
N LEU A 37 14.84 -3.21 6.37
CA LEU A 37 14.06 -2.81 5.21
C LEU A 37 12.58 -2.58 5.58
N ILE A 38 11.95 -3.48 6.35
CA ILE A 38 10.56 -3.30 6.80
C ILE A 38 10.44 -2.01 7.63
N SER A 39 11.38 -1.78 8.56
CA SER A 39 11.37 -0.59 9.42
C SER A 39 11.54 0.70 8.63
N ALA A 40 12.41 0.68 7.60
CA ALA A 40 12.59 1.81 6.70
C ALA A 40 11.33 2.09 5.84
N MET A 41 10.57 1.05 5.51
CA MET A 41 9.33 1.16 4.72
C MET A 41 8.09 1.49 5.56
N LEU A 42 8.12 1.26 6.88
CA LEU A 42 6.99 1.50 7.78
C LEU A 42 6.45 2.94 7.70
N PRO A 43 7.27 4.01 7.74
CA PRO A 43 6.77 5.37 7.59
C PRO A 43 6.02 5.60 6.28
N TYR A 44 6.49 5.01 5.17
CA TYR A 44 5.84 5.11 3.85
C TYR A 44 4.46 4.44 3.86
N SER A 45 4.37 3.25 4.45
CA SER A 45 3.10 2.53 4.60
C SER A 45 2.09 3.34 5.41
N VAL A 46 2.53 3.97 6.51
CA VAL A 46 1.68 4.82 7.35
C VAL A 46 1.21 6.06 6.58
N VAL A 47 2.11 6.78 5.90
CA VAL A 47 1.74 7.97 5.11
C VAL A 47 0.78 7.60 3.98
N PHE A 48 1.00 6.47 3.31
CA PHE A 48 0.07 5.98 2.28
C PHE A 48 -1.31 5.68 2.88
N ALA A 49 -1.37 4.98 4.02
CA ALA A 49 -2.64 4.69 4.67
C ALA A 49 -3.38 5.98 5.08
N LEU A 50 -2.66 6.95 5.67
CA LEU A 50 -3.19 8.24 6.09
C LEU A 50 -3.62 9.15 4.93
N THR A 51 -3.20 8.88 3.71
CA THR A 51 -3.62 9.65 2.52
C THR A 51 -4.73 8.94 1.76
N ALA A 52 -4.59 7.63 1.53
CA ALA A 52 -5.53 6.84 0.75
C ALA A 52 -6.85 6.57 1.49
N ILE A 53 -6.81 6.34 2.81
CA ILE A 53 -8.03 6.09 3.59
C ILE A 53 -8.93 7.34 3.63
N PRO A 54 -8.43 8.54 4.00
CA PRO A 54 -9.26 9.74 3.96
C PRO A 54 -9.74 10.08 2.56
N LEU A 55 -8.92 9.89 1.53
CA LEU A 55 -9.35 10.06 0.14
C LEU A 55 -10.58 9.20 -0.17
N LEU A 56 -10.56 7.91 0.18
CA LEU A 56 -11.70 7.02 -0.06
C LEU A 56 -12.92 7.43 0.76
N VAL A 57 -12.73 7.80 2.02
CA VAL A 57 -13.83 8.26 2.89
C VAL A 57 -14.50 9.50 2.30
N LEU A 58 -13.70 10.49 1.87
CA LEU A 58 -14.22 11.69 1.21
C LEU A 58 -14.91 11.35 -0.11
N TRP A 59 -14.34 10.43 -0.91
CA TRP A 59 -14.93 10.01 -2.19
C TRP A 59 -16.34 9.44 -2.02
N ILE A 60 -16.51 8.57 -1.01
CA ILE A 60 -17.80 7.97 -0.67
C ILE A 60 -18.75 9.02 -0.08
N PHE A 61 -18.24 9.90 0.80
CA PHE A 61 -19.03 10.97 1.42
C PHE A 61 -19.66 11.92 0.38
N PHE A 62 -18.93 12.23 -0.70
CA PHE A 62 -19.44 13.05 -1.80
C PHE A 62 -20.28 12.28 -2.82
N GLY A 63 -20.52 10.99 -2.62
CA GLY A 63 -21.34 10.18 -3.53
C GLY A 63 -20.73 10.00 -4.93
N LEU A 64 -19.40 10.15 -5.06
CA LEU A 64 -18.74 10.09 -6.36
C LEU A 64 -18.75 8.66 -6.92
N PRO A 65 -19.03 8.47 -8.22
CA PRO A 65 -18.98 7.15 -8.83
C PRO A 65 -17.57 6.57 -8.72
N MET A 66 -17.47 5.25 -8.54
CA MET A 66 -16.17 4.55 -8.46
C MET A 66 -15.49 4.43 -9.84
N GLY A 67 -16.24 4.72 -10.90
CA GLY A 67 -15.78 4.77 -12.27
C GLY A 67 -16.94 5.05 -13.24
N PRO A 68 -16.66 5.22 -14.55
CA PRO A 68 -17.71 5.39 -15.55
C PRO A 68 -18.68 4.22 -15.54
N GLY A 69 -19.97 4.50 -15.34
CA GLY A 69 -21.01 3.46 -15.24
C GLY A 69 -20.95 2.60 -13.97
N ALA A 70 -20.17 2.98 -12.96
CA ALA A 70 -20.04 2.26 -11.68
C ALA A 70 -20.55 3.14 -10.52
N PRO A 71 -21.88 3.28 -10.35
CA PRO A 71 -22.46 3.98 -9.21
C PRO A 71 -22.12 3.26 -7.90
N LEU A 72 -22.15 4.01 -6.79
CA LEU A 72 -21.89 3.46 -5.45
C LEU A 72 -23.02 2.55 -4.99
N GLU A 73 -24.25 2.89 -5.36
CA GLU A 73 -25.44 2.13 -5.03
C GLU A 73 -25.77 1.18 -6.18
N TYR A 74 -26.03 -0.07 -5.82
CA TYR A 74 -26.64 -1.01 -6.73
C TYR A 74 -28.13 -0.69 -6.80
N ILE A 75 -28.56 -0.07 -7.90
CA ILE A 75 -29.99 0.08 -8.19
C ILE A 75 -30.41 -1.22 -8.92
N PRO A 76 -31.21 -2.09 -8.29
CA PRO A 76 -31.64 -3.35 -8.89
C PRO A 76 -32.54 -3.16 -10.11
#